data_AF-A0A2R6APH0-F1
#
_entry.id   AF-A0A2R6APH0-F1
#
_cell.length_a   1.000
_cell.length_b   1.000
_cell.length_c   1.000
_cell.angle_alpha   90.00
_cell.angle_beta   90.00
_cell.angle_gamma   90.00
#
_symmetry.space_group_name_H-M   'P 1'
#
loop_
_entity.id
_entity.type
_entity.pdbx_description
1 polymer ?
#
loop_
_entity_poly.entity_id
_entity_poly.type
_entity_poly.pdbx_seq_one_letter_code
_entity_poly.pdbx_strand_id
1 'polypeptide(L)'
;MASRLLAPLNGLPEVIAMESVIKSEMESELAPKLLVLIRPRNLEILSALATSPMSTRQLSKLLGLQESNVSARLQELVKFGFVRDEGWRRVNERNVKLYSLGVNGLSIEFLPQGYKLRLRRSFKKPTLETTFYYGDFESPTIGFEFIGRRRELESLAEHRSVLIWGIAGIGKTTLAAKFAESLGTPIFWHRVRETDSFIFVVNKLAVYLSKFGRVNLATLLEEGEKDTEVLEESAIQEVTQLKALAVFDDYHLCGDSELKRFIAKFVGRTKAIVISRSKPVELLGHGVFELELGGFSNYDARSFIESRLHRGVSEQDLKTISKRTENHPLALELLCQVAM
;
A
#
# COMPACT_ATOMS: atom_id res chain seq x y z
N MET A 1 -29.12 38.66 0.82
CA MET A 1 -28.69 39.09 2.17
C MET A 1 -29.00 37.94 3.12
N ALA A 2 -28.09 36.99 3.34
CA ALA A 2 -26.84 37.08 4.10
C ALA A 2 -27.05 36.94 5.61
N SER A 3 -26.23 36.03 6.17
CA SER A 3 -25.82 35.86 7.57
C SER A 3 -26.79 35.22 8.57
N ARG A 4 -26.61 33.92 8.79
CA ARG A 4 -26.24 33.38 10.11
C ARG A 4 -25.23 32.24 9.92
N LEU A 5 -23.99 32.66 9.75
CA LEU A 5 -22.78 31.85 9.80
C LEU A 5 -22.21 31.95 11.22
N LEU A 6 -21.72 30.81 11.71
CA LEU A 6 -20.68 30.64 12.74
C LEU A 6 -21.08 30.86 14.21
N ALA A 7 -21.24 29.74 14.92
CA ALA A 7 -20.85 29.61 16.31
C ALA A 7 -19.94 28.36 16.45
N PRO A 8 -18.94 28.39 17.34
CA PRO A 8 -17.73 27.57 17.21
C PRO A 8 -17.88 26.19 17.85
N LEU A 9 -17.45 25.17 17.11
CA LEU A 9 -17.21 23.82 17.62
C LEU A 9 -15.97 23.82 18.54
N ASN A 10 -16.09 24.40 19.73
CA ASN A 10 -15.15 24.20 20.83
C ASN A 10 -15.60 22.98 21.63
N GLY A 11 -14.90 21.86 21.46
CA GLY A 11 -15.19 20.61 22.18
C GLY A 11 -14.67 19.34 21.53
N LEU A 12 -13.77 19.41 20.54
CA LEU A 12 -12.96 18.25 20.18
C LEU A 12 -11.92 18.05 21.29
N PRO A 13 -11.78 16.84 21.87
CA PRO A 13 -10.61 16.56 22.68
C PRO A 13 -9.39 16.88 21.82
N GLU A 14 -8.46 17.66 22.35
CA GLU A 14 -7.15 17.84 21.76
C GLU A 14 -6.65 16.46 21.37
N VAL A 15 -6.70 16.18 20.07
CA VAL A 15 -6.00 15.06 19.48
C VAL A 15 -4.57 15.40 19.78
N ILE A 16 -4.05 14.81 20.86
CA ILE A 16 -2.63 14.68 21.07
C ILE A 16 -2.19 14.08 19.75
N ALA A 17 -1.57 14.93 18.93
CA ALA A 17 -0.83 14.51 17.77
C ALA A 17 0.26 13.61 18.35
N MET A 18 -0.07 12.34 18.52
CA MET A 18 0.92 11.29 18.40
C MET A 18 1.55 11.60 17.06
N GLU A 19 2.80 12.07 17.13
CA GLU A 19 3.68 12.19 15.97
C GLU A 19 3.29 11.06 15.06
N SER A 20 2.76 11.46 13.91
CA SER A 20 2.41 10.53 12.87
C SER A 20 3.58 9.55 12.81
N VAL A 21 3.29 8.25 12.84
CA VAL A 21 4.19 7.32 12.21
C VAL A 21 4.08 7.68 10.73
N ILE A 22 4.69 8.81 10.38
CA ILE A 22 5.04 9.21 9.05
C ILE A 22 5.86 8.01 8.65
N LYS A 23 5.28 7.14 7.81
CA LYS A 23 6.07 6.52 6.76
C LYS A 23 6.80 7.69 6.12
N SER A 24 7.95 8.05 6.65
CA SER A 24 8.81 8.99 5.96
C SER A 24 9.01 8.33 4.61
N GLU A 25 8.84 9.06 3.51
CA GLU A 25 9.17 8.53 2.18
C GLU A 25 10.56 7.86 2.19
N MET A 26 11.43 8.30 3.10
CA MET A 26 12.68 7.65 3.49
C MET A 26 12.57 6.16 3.88
N GLU A 27 11.59 5.70 4.67
CA GLU A 27 11.46 4.29 5.11
C GLU A 27 11.07 3.34 3.96
N SER A 28 10.16 3.79 3.08
CA SER A 28 9.76 3.02 1.88
C SER A 28 10.91 2.89 0.88
N GLU A 29 11.78 3.90 0.79
CA GLU A 29 13.00 3.85 -0.03
C GLU A 29 14.19 3.18 0.67
N LEU A 30 14.24 3.18 2.01
CA LEU A 30 15.39 2.68 2.77
C LEU A 30 15.54 1.17 2.60
N ALA A 31 14.46 0.39 2.71
CA ALA A 31 14.56 -1.06 2.72
C ALA A 31 15.22 -1.64 1.43
N PRO A 32 14.78 -1.26 0.21
CA PRO A 32 15.48 -1.67 -1.01
C PRO A 32 16.94 -1.20 -1.06
N LYS A 33 17.21 0.04 -0.63
CA LYS A 33 18.56 0.62 -0.61
C LYS A 33 19.49 -0.09 0.38
N LEU A 34 18.97 -0.49 1.55
CA LEU A 34 19.70 -1.25 2.56
C LEU A 34 19.99 -2.68 2.09
N LEU A 35 19.03 -3.34 1.43
CA LEU A 35 19.25 -4.68 0.85
C LEU A 35 20.33 -4.66 -0.25
N VAL A 36 20.38 -3.62 -1.08
CA VAL A 36 21.41 -3.44 -2.11
C VAL A 36 22.83 -3.40 -1.50
N LEU A 37 22.96 -3.02 -0.23
CA LEU A 37 24.25 -2.95 0.47
C LEU A 37 24.70 -4.29 1.05
N ILE A 38 23.81 -5.29 1.15
CA ILE A 38 24.11 -6.66 1.60
C ILE A 38 24.76 -7.44 0.44
N ARG A 39 25.92 -6.97 -0.02
CA ARG A 39 26.72 -7.62 -1.06
C ARG A 39 27.98 -8.22 -0.44
N PRO A 40 28.52 -9.34 -0.97
CA PRO A 40 29.68 -10.02 -0.39
C PRO A 40 30.85 -9.07 -0.05
N ARG A 41 31.21 -8.18 -0.98
CA ARG A 41 32.30 -7.21 -0.77
C ARG A 41 32.03 -6.17 0.32
N ASN A 42 30.77 -5.77 0.50
CA ASN A 42 30.41 -4.86 1.59
C ASN A 42 30.42 -5.61 2.93
N LEU A 43 29.95 -6.86 2.96
CA LEU A 43 30.01 -7.71 4.16
C LEU A 43 31.46 -8.01 4.58
N GLU A 44 32.38 -8.17 3.62
CA GLU A 44 33.83 -8.29 3.87
C GLU A 44 34.39 -7.02 4.51
N ILE A 45 34.05 -5.83 3.99
CA ILE A 45 34.45 -4.54 4.57
C ILE A 45 33.90 -4.40 5.99
N LEU A 46 32.62 -4.71 6.21
CA LEU A 46 31.99 -4.63 7.54
C LEU A 46 32.63 -5.62 8.52
N SER A 47 32.92 -6.84 8.07
CA SER A 47 33.59 -7.86 8.88
C SER A 47 35.01 -7.43 9.27
N ALA A 48 35.76 -6.82 8.34
CA ALA A 48 37.07 -6.26 8.64
C ALA A 48 36.97 -5.13 9.70
N LEU A 49 36.04 -4.21 9.52
CA LEU A 49 35.80 -3.10 10.44
C LEU A 49 35.24 -3.54 11.81
N ALA A 50 34.65 -4.73 11.91
CA ALA A 50 34.19 -5.30 13.16
C ALA A 50 35.36 -5.61 14.12
N THR A 51 36.56 -5.85 13.58
CA THR A 51 37.74 -6.17 14.38
C THR A 51 38.41 -4.93 14.97
N SER A 52 38.49 -3.84 14.19
CA SER A 52 39.12 -2.57 14.58
C SER A 52 38.84 -1.48 13.54
N PRO A 53 38.96 -0.19 13.90
CA PRO A 53 38.90 0.89 12.93
C PRO A 53 40.04 0.80 11.89
N MET A 54 39.72 0.95 10.61
CA MET A 54 40.68 0.85 9.49
C MET A 54 40.56 2.00 8.50
N SER A 55 41.66 2.32 7.84
CA SER A 55 41.70 3.23 6.69
C SER A 55 41.35 2.52 5.38
N THR A 56 40.98 3.29 4.34
CA THR A 56 40.73 2.79 2.98
C THR A 56 41.89 1.93 2.47
N ARG A 57 43.13 2.37 2.71
CA ARG A 57 44.34 1.65 2.27
C ARG A 57 44.54 0.33 3.01
N GLN A 58 44.27 0.29 4.31
CA GLN A 58 44.35 -0.97 5.08
C GLN A 58 43.31 -1.97 4.59
N LEU A 59 42.08 -1.52 4.36
CA LEU A 59 40.99 -2.35 3.82
C LEU A 59 41.30 -2.83 2.38
N SER A 60 41.83 -1.96 1.53
CA SER A 60 42.27 -2.31 0.17
C SER A 60 43.34 -3.40 0.19
N LYS A 61 44.35 -3.28 1.04
CA LYS A 61 45.41 -4.28 1.19
C LYS A 61 44.88 -5.60 1.76
N LEU A 62 44.00 -5.53 2.77
CA LEU A 62 43.43 -6.71 3.43
C LEU A 62 42.53 -7.51 2.49
N LEU A 63 41.71 -6.82 1.69
CA LEU A 63 40.68 -7.43 0.84
C LEU A 63 41.14 -7.65 -0.61
N GLY A 64 42.35 -7.20 -0.98
CA GLY A 64 42.86 -7.30 -2.35
C GLY A 64 42.07 -6.45 -3.35
N LEU A 65 41.55 -5.31 -2.92
CA LEU A 65 40.68 -4.44 -3.73
C LEU A 65 41.38 -3.13 -4.08
N GLN A 66 40.98 -2.50 -5.20
CA GLN A 66 41.43 -1.14 -5.52
C GLN A 66 40.94 -0.13 -4.49
N GLU A 67 41.82 0.78 -4.04
CA GLU A 67 41.49 1.79 -3.02
C GLU A 67 40.29 2.66 -3.42
N SER A 68 40.14 3.00 -4.70
CA SER A 68 39.00 3.76 -5.22
C SER A 68 37.67 3.02 -5.04
N ASN A 69 37.66 1.70 -5.24
CA ASN A 69 36.48 0.85 -5.04
C ASN A 69 36.11 0.74 -3.56
N VAL A 70 37.12 0.53 -2.70
CA VAL A 70 36.92 0.51 -1.24
C VAL A 70 36.39 1.85 -0.76
N SER A 71 36.94 2.96 -1.25
CA SER A 71 36.49 4.31 -0.91
C SER A 71 35.03 4.54 -1.30
N ALA A 72 34.64 4.20 -2.54
CA ALA A 72 33.26 4.35 -3.01
C ALA A 72 32.27 3.56 -2.14
N ARG A 73 32.61 2.31 -1.80
CA ARG A 73 31.80 1.46 -0.92
C ARG A 73 31.71 2.02 0.50
N LEU A 74 32.81 2.52 1.05
CA LEU A 74 32.81 3.14 2.38
C LEU A 74 31.91 4.38 2.42
N GLN A 75 31.95 5.24 1.39
CA GLN A 75 31.05 6.40 1.32
C GLN A 75 29.59 5.99 1.31
N GLU A 76 29.24 4.95 0.54
CA GLU A 76 27.88 4.41 0.50
C GLU A 76 27.47 3.82 1.86
N LEU A 77 28.33 3.00 2.48
CA LEU A 77 28.07 2.40 3.79
C LEU A 77 27.97 3.44 4.92
N VAL A 78 28.72 4.54 4.83
CA VAL A 78 28.62 5.69 5.76
C VAL A 78 27.27 6.40 5.58
N LYS A 79 26.85 6.66 4.34
CA LYS A 79 25.57 7.32 4.03
C LYS A 79 24.38 6.61 4.69
N PHE A 80 24.39 5.27 4.71
CA PHE A 80 23.31 4.47 5.29
C PHE A 80 23.58 4.03 6.74
N GLY A 81 24.70 4.46 7.33
CA GLY A 81 25.01 4.28 8.75
C GLY A 81 25.52 2.88 9.14
N PHE A 82 25.92 2.05 8.19
CA PHE A 82 26.61 0.78 8.46
C PHE A 82 28.04 0.99 8.95
N VAL A 83 28.68 2.07 8.49
CA VAL A 83 30.05 2.46 8.83
C VAL A 83 30.02 3.88 9.41
N ARG A 84 30.91 4.15 10.37
CA ARG A 84 31.15 5.50 10.90
C ARG A 84 32.43 6.05 10.31
N ASP A 85 32.38 7.31 9.93
CA ASP A 85 33.56 8.10 9.62
C ASP A 85 34.16 8.60 10.95
N GLU A 86 35.33 8.08 11.32
CA GLU A 86 36.03 8.44 12.56
C GLU A 86 36.89 9.71 12.39
N GLY A 87 36.87 10.31 11.19
CA GLY A 87 37.70 11.44 10.83
C GLY A 87 39.16 11.09 10.59
N TRP A 88 39.98 12.13 10.47
CA TRP A 88 41.42 12.00 10.27
C TRP A 88 42.12 11.73 11.60
N ARG A 89 42.91 10.65 11.67
CA ARG A 89 43.76 10.34 12.81
C ARG A 89 45.19 10.12 12.35
N ARG A 90 46.15 10.45 13.22
CA ARG A 90 47.56 10.21 12.96
C ARG A 90 47.90 8.76 13.35
N VAL A 91 48.30 7.95 12.38
CA VAL A 91 48.69 6.55 12.55
C VAL A 91 50.04 6.35 11.87
N ASN A 92 51.04 5.87 12.60
CA ASN A 92 52.41 5.66 12.09
C ASN A 92 52.94 6.89 11.32
N GLU A 93 52.90 8.04 11.98
CA GLU A 93 53.37 9.35 11.48
C GLU A 93 52.60 9.96 10.30
N ARG A 94 51.60 9.27 9.75
CA ARG A 94 50.76 9.76 8.65
C ARG A 94 49.34 10.05 9.11
N ASN A 95 48.74 11.09 8.54
CA ASN A 95 47.32 11.36 8.73
C ASN A 95 46.53 10.46 7.79
N VAL A 96 45.71 9.58 8.37
CA VAL A 96 44.83 8.68 7.64
C VAL A 96 43.41 8.84 8.14
N LYS A 97 42.47 8.81 7.21
CA LYS A 97 41.05 8.79 7.54
C LYS A 97 40.67 7.38 7.97
N LEU A 98 40.09 7.26 9.15
CA LEU A 98 39.67 5.98 9.73
C LEU A 98 38.17 5.81 9.64
N TYR A 99 37.76 4.56 9.49
CA TYR A 99 36.38 4.14 9.49
C TYR A 99 36.20 3.07 10.56
N SER A 100 35.05 3.03 11.21
CA SER A 100 34.70 2.01 12.20
C SER A 100 33.32 1.42 11.91
N LEU A 101 33.04 0.25 12.48
CA LEU A 101 31.74 -0.38 12.31
C LEU A 101 30.65 0.42 13.04
N GLY A 102 29.59 0.80 12.32
CA GLY A 102 28.47 1.57 12.85
C GLY A 102 27.33 0.73 13.43
N VAL A 103 27.27 -0.56 13.05
CA VAL A 103 26.21 -1.51 13.38
C VAL A 103 26.79 -2.79 14.00
N ASN A 104 26.11 -3.33 15.00
CA ASN A 104 26.52 -4.58 15.66
C ASN A 104 25.69 -5.78 15.19
N GLY A 105 24.70 -5.57 14.32
CA GLY A 105 23.89 -6.64 13.77
C GLY A 105 22.95 -6.17 12.67
N LEU A 106 22.66 -7.08 11.75
CA LEU A 106 21.67 -6.95 10.71
C LEU A 106 20.82 -8.22 10.72
N SER A 107 19.50 -8.09 10.80
CA SER A 107 18.59 -9.22 10.70
C SER A 107 17.53 -8.95 9.63
N ILE A 108 17.30 -9.94 8.78
CA ILE A 108 16.15 -10.02 7.88
C ILE A 108 15.24 -11.11 8.43
N GLU A 109 14.01 -10.75 8.71
CA GLU A 109 12.96 -11.67 9.13
C GLU A 109 11.92 -11.70 8.03
N PHE A 110 11.72 -12.86 7.39
CA PHE A 110 10.68 -13.04 6.40
C PHE A 110 9.36 -13.28 7.11
N LEU A 111 8.39 -12.43 6.79
CA LEU A 111 7.03 -12.50 7.33
C LEU A 111 6.08 -12.88 6.19
N PRO A 112 4.93 -13.51 6.46
CA PRO A 112 3.93 -13.80 5.41
C PRO A 112 3.56 -12.57 4.55
N GLN A 113 3.57 -11.39 5.16
CA GLN A 113 3.27 -10.09 4.54
C GLN A 113 4.46 -9.44 3.82
N GLY A 114 5.69 -9.97 3.91
CA GLY A 114 6.88 -9.28 3.42
C GLY A 114 8.15 -9.61 4.18
N TYR A 115 8.94 -8.60 4.53
CA TYR A 115 10.13 -8.81 5.35
C TYR A 115 10.38 -7.63 6.27
N LYS A 116 10.90 -7.93 7.45
CA LYS A 116 11.32 -6.96 8.45
C LYS A 116 12.84 -6.92 8.49
N LEU A 117 13.39 -5.72 8.28
CA LEU A 117 14.82 -5.48 8.30
C LEU A 117 15.17 -4.70 9.57
N ARG A 118 16.03 -5.27 10.42
CA ARG A 118 16.50 -4.60 11.63
C ARG A 118 18.01 -4.39 11.57
N LEU A 119 18.43 -3.17 11.84
CA LEU A 119 19.82 -2.75 11.96
C LEU A 119 20.09 -2.36 13.41
N ARG A 120 20.83 -3.21 14.11
CA ARG A 120 21.28 -2.95 15.49
C ARG A 120 22.48 -2.03 15.43
N ARG A 121 22.36 -0.81 15.94
CA ARG A 121 23.45 0.17 15.98
C ARG A 121 24.30 0.01 17.24
N SER A 122 25.60 0.30 17.17
CA SER A 122 26.48 0.25 18.35
C SER A 122 26.06 1.27 19.41
N PHE A 123 26.25 0.89 20.68
CA PHE A 123 25.77 1.49 21.95
C PHE A 123 25.36 2.98 21.91
N LYS A 124 24.19 3.27 22.51
CA LYS A 124 23.48 4.57 22.66
C LYS A 124 22.58 5.05 21.50
N LYS A 125 22.41 4.29 20.41
CA LYS A 125 21.48 4.66 19.33
C LYS A 125 20.33 3.64 19.21
N PRO A 126 19.09 4.08 18.87
CA PRO A 126 17.98 3.16 18.68
C PRO A 126 18.26 2.21 17.51
N THR A 127 17.77 0.98 17.64
CA THR A 127 17.70 0.01 16.54
C THR A 127 16.87 0.64 15.42
N LEU A 128 17.42 0.67 14.21
CA LEU A 128 16.63 1.07 13.05
C LEU A 128 15.88 -0.16 12.56
N GLU A 129 14.57 -0.06 12.46
CA GLU A 129 13.67 -1.12 12.04
C GLU A 129 12.81 -0.60 10.90
N THR A 130 12.74 -1.36 9.81
CA THR A 130 11.84 -1.06 8.70
C THR A 130 11.16 -2.35 8.27
N THR A 131 9.87 -2.26 7.96
CA THR A 131 9.10 -3.40 7.49
C THR A 131 8.63 -3.14 6.08
N PHE A 132 8.99 -4.05 5.18
CA PHE A 132 8.52 -4.06 3.80
C PHE A 132 7.33 -5.00 3.68
N TYR A 133 6.34 -4.58 2.91
CA TYR A 133 5.12 -5.34 2.70
C TYR A 133 4.91 -5.65 1.22
N TYR A 134 4.52 -6.89 0.92
CA TYR A 134 4.08 -7.29 -0.40
C TYR A 134 2.72 -6.66 -0.69
N GLY A 135 2.74 -5.59 -1.48
CA GLY A 135 1.56 -4.97 -2.07
C GLY A 135 1.05 -3.78 -1.28
N ASP A 136 0.86 -2.68 -2.01
CA ASP A 136 0.23 -1.50 -1.46
C ASP A 136 -1.19 -1.81 -0.98
N PHE A 137 -1.59 -1.14 0.09
CA PHE A 137 -2.96 -1.14 0.62
C PHE A 137 -3.78 0.01 0.05
N GLU A 138 -3.19 0.75 -0.87
CA GLU A 138 -3.69 2.03 -1.32
C GLU A 138 -4.66 1.82 -2.48
N SER A 139 -5.70 2.64 -2.50
CA SER A 139 -6.61 2.69 -3.63
C SER A 139 -5.83 3.13 -4.88
N PRO A 140 -6.11 2.56 -6.06
CA PRO A 140 -5.47 3.03 -7.29
C PRO A 140 -5.82 4.50 -7.55
N THR A 141 -4.82 5.31 -7.91
CA THR A 141 -5.02 6.73 -8.21
C THR A 141 -5.70 6.91 -9.56
N ILE A 142 -6.71 7.77 -9.61
CA ILE A 142 -7.42 8.09 -10.86
C ILE A 142 -6.74 9.31 -11.51
N GLY A 143 -5.86 9.05 -12.48
CA GLY A 143 -5.12 10.07 -13.22
C GLY A 143 -5.90 10.72 -14.39
N PHE A 144 -7.21 10.54 -14.46
CA PHE A 144 -8.06 11.03 -15.55
C PHE A 144 -9.38 11.60 -15.03
N GLU A 145 -10.06 12.40 -15.84
CA GLU A 145 -11.37 12.94 -15.45
C GLU A 145 -12.41 11.81 -15.33
N PHE A 146 -13.02 11.70 -14.14
CA PHE A 146 -14.08 10.74 -13.84
C PHE A 146 -15.44 11.30 -14.25
N ILE A 147 -16.17 10.58 -15.10
CA ILE A 147 -17.45 11.02 -15.68
C ILE A 147 -18.59 10.07 -15.28
N GLY A 148 -19.73 10.67 -14.91
CA GLY A 148 -20.98 9.95 -14.66
C GLY A 148 -21.01 9.18 -13.34
N ARG A 149 -21.78 8.09 -13.33
CA ARG A 149 -21.90 7.14 -12.19
C ARG A 149 -22.42 7.71 -10.87
N ARG A 150 -23.19 8.80 -10.93
CA ARG A 150 -23.67 9.49 -9.72
C ARG A 150 -24.53 8.57 -8.84
N ARG A 151 -25.47 7.83 -9.44
CA ARG A 151 -26.37 6.92 -8.70
C ARG A 151 -25.61 5.76 -8.06
N GLU A 152 -24.61 5.25 -8.77
CA GLU A 152 -23.74 4.19 -8.27
C GLU A 152 -22.88 4.69 -7.10
N LEU A 153 -22.33 5.90 -7.17
CA LEU A 153 -21.61 6.54 -6.05
C LEU A 153 -22.53 6.80 -4.85
N GLU A 154 -23.76 7.26 -5.07
CA GLU A 154 -24.78 7.42 -4.02
C GLU A 154 -25.07 6.09 -3.33
N SER A 155 -25.23 5.01 -4.10
CA SER A 155 -25.43 3.66 -3.56
C SER A 155 -24.26 3.19 -2.68
N LEU A 156 -23.01 3.50 -3.07
CA LEU A 156 -21.82 3.21 -2.25
C LEU A 156 -21.77 4.01 -0.95
N ALA A 157 -22.34 5.22 -0.94
CA ALA A 157 -22.40 6.06 0.26
C ALA A 157 -23.48 5.60 1.25
N GLU A 158 -24.66 5.22 0.74
CA GLU A 158 -25.84 4.85 1.53
C GLU A 158 -25.72 3.49 2.22
N HIS A 159 -25.01 2.55 1.60
CA HIS A 159 -24.94 1.17 2.07
C HIS A 159 -23.64 0.91 2.84
N ARG A 160 -23.75 0.09 3.90
CA ARG A 160 -22.59 -0.32 4.69
C ARG A 160 -21.63 -1.17 3.87
N SER A 161 -22.15 -2.16 3.15
CA SER A 161 -21.33 -3.03 2.30
C SER A 161 -21.95 -3.18 0.93
N VAL A 162 -21.13 -3.10 -0.11
CA VAL A 162 -21.58 -3.18 -1.50
C VAL A 162 -20.78 -4.21 -2.29
N LEU A 163 -21.50 -5.05 -3.01
CA LEU A 163 -20.95 -5.94 -4.03
C LEU A 163 -21.11 -5.27 -5.39
N ILE A 164 -19.99 -4.85 -5.98
CA ILE A 164 -19.95 -4.33 -7.35
C ILE A 164 -19.58 -5.48 -8.29
N TRP A 165 -20.44 -5.81 -9.24
CA TRP A 165 -20.13 -6.85 -10.22
C TRP A 165 -20.50 -6.45 -11.66
N GLY A 166 -19.93 -7.13 -12.64
CA GLY A 166 -20.12 -6.82 -14.06
C GLY A 166 -18.88 -7.16 -14.90
N ILE A 167 -18.99 -7.03 -16.21
CA ILE A 167 -17.94 -7.45 -17.16
C ILE A 167 -16.63 -6.66 -17.00
N ALA A 168 -15.54 -7.19 -17.57
CA ALA A 168 -14.23 -6.55 -17.51
C ALA A 168 -14.24 -5.20 -18.26
N GLY A 169 -13.54 -4.19 -17.74
CA GLY A 169 -13.47 -2.86 -18.38
C GLY A 169 -14.69 -1.96 -18.22
N ILE A 170 -15.74 -2.42 -17.50
CA ILE A 170 -16.96 -1.63 -17.24
C ILE A 170 -16.78 -0.50 -16.20
N GLY A 171 -15.60 -0.42 -15.57
CA GLY A 171 -15.23 0.65 -14.64
C GLY A 171 -15.45 0.35 -13.15
N LYS A 172 -15.57 -0.92 -12.72
CA LYS A 172 -15.84 -1.28 -11.31
C LYS A 172 -14.74 -0.79 -10.34
N THR A 173 -13.48 -1.12 -10.63
CA THR A 173 -12.31 -0.66 -9.86
C THR A 173 -12.25 0.86 -9.83
N THR A 174 -12.46 1.53 -10.97
CA THR A 174 -12.47 2.99 -11.07
C THR A 174 -13.59 3.62 -10.24
N LEU A 175 -14.80 3.04 -10.23
CA LEU A 175 -15.93 3.52 -9.43
C LEU A 175 -15.61 3.45 -7.93
N ALA A 176 -15.13 2.28 -7.47
CA ALA A 176 -14.77 2.09 -6.06
C ALA A 176 -13.58 2.97 -5.64
N ALA A 177 -12.60 3.17 -6.52
CA ALA A 177 -11.48 4.06 -6.28
C ALA A 177 -11.96 5.52 -6.17
N LYS A 178 -12.88 5.94 -7.04
CA LYS A 178 -13.43 7.30 -6.99
C LYS A 178 -14.20 7.55 -5.69
N PHE A 179 -14.96 6.56 -5.26
CA PHE A 179 -15.63 6.61 -3.98
C PHE A 179 -14.62 6.68 -2.83
N ALA A 180 -13.59 5.84 -2.83
CA ALA A 180 -12.54 5.84 -1.80
C ALA A 180 -11.80 7.18 -1.71
N GLU A 181 -11.45 7.80 -2.84
CA GLU A 181 -10.86 9.15 -2.90
C GLU A 181 -11.74 10.22 -2.25
N SER A 182 -13.06 10.08 -2.33
CA SER A 182 -14.01 11.02 -1.72
C SER A 182 -14.14 10.87 -0.20
N LEU A 183 -13.63 9.77 0.36
CA LEU A 183 -13.70 9.51 1.80
C LEU A 183 -12.48 10.08 2.52
N GLY A 184 -12.71 10.80 3.62
CA GLY A 184 -11.65 11.18 4.56
C GLY A 184 -11.31 10.08 5.58
N THR A 185 -11.55 8.81 5.25
CA THR A 185 -11.38 7.68 6.17
C THR A 185 -10.23 6.77 5.72
N PRO A 186 -9.57 6.01 6.62
CA PRO A 186 -8.56 5.05 6.22
C PRO A 186 -9.11 4.01 5.23
N ILE A 187 -8.37 3.73 4.14
CA ILE A 187 -8.74 2.76 3.11
C ILE A 187 -7.77 1.57 3.12
N PHE A 188 -8.31 0.37 3.34
CA PHE A 188 -7.60 -0.89 3.10
C PHE A 188 -8.03 -1.45 1.74
N TRP A 189 -7.18 -1.31 0.72
CA TRP A 189 -7.41 -1.89 -0.59
C TRP A 189 -6.59 -3.17 -0.78
N HIS A 190 -7.26 -4.25 -1.14
CA HIS A 190 -6.62 -5.51 -1.47
C HIS A 190 -7.19 -6.06 -2.78
N ARG A 191 -6.31 -6.16 -3.79
CA ARG A 191 -6.61 -6.87 -5.03
C ARG A 191 -6.34 -8.35 -4.83
N VAL A 192 -7.42 -9.14 -4.83
CA VAL A 192 -7.39 -10.58 -4.65
C VAL A 192 -6.71 -11.25 -5.84
N ARG A 193 -5.87 -12.23 -5.55
CA ARG A 193 -5.16 -13.09 -6.50
C ARG A 193 -5.51 -14.55 -6.22
N GLU A 194 -5.33 -15.39 -7.24
CA GLU A 194 -5.55 -16.84 -7.13
C GLU A 194 -4.67 -17.51 -6.06
N THR A 195 -3.51 -16.92 -5.78
CA THR A 195 -2.54 -17.41 -4.79
C THR A 195 -2.76 -16.85 -3.39
N ASP A 196 -3.73 -15.95 -3.18
CA ASP A 196 -3.96 -15.37 -1.87
C ASP A 196 -4.59 -16.41 -0.95
N SER A 197 -4.06 -16.50 0.27
CA SER A 197 -4.61 -17.29 1.36
C SER A 197 -5.19 -16.40 2.44
N PHE A 198 -6.09 -16.93 3.26
CA PHE A 198 -6.63 -16.24 4.44
C PHE A 198 -5.53 -15.59 5.29
N ILE A 199 -4.51 -16.38 5.68
CA ILE A 199 -3.44 -15.91 6.56
C ILE A 199 -2.61 -14.80 5.90
N PHE A 200 -2.43 -14.82 4.58
CA PHE A 200 -1.74 -13.76 3.85
C PHE A 200 -2.51 -12.43 3.96
N VAL A 201 -3.81 -12.45 3.69
CA VAL A 201 -4.65 -11.24 3.73
C VAL A 201 -4.79 -10.70 5.14
N VAL A 202 -4.94 -11.57 6.15
CA VAL A 202 -4.99 -11.18 7.57
C VAL A 202 -3.68 -10.55 8.03
N ASN A 203 -2.53 -11.12 7.66
CA ASN A 203 -1.22 -10.51 7.94
C ASN A 203 -1.09 -9.14 7.25
N LYS A 204 -1.54 -9.03 6.00
CA LYS A 204 -1.63 -7.75 5.29
C LYS A 204 -2.47 -6.74 6.09
N LEU A 205 -3.63 -7.15 6.60
CA LEU A 205 -4.52 -6.28 7.36
C LEU A 205 -3.92 -5.84 8.70
N ALA A 206 -3.26 -6.75 9.43
CA ALA A 206 -2.58 -6.46 10.69
C ALA A 206 -1.54 -5.34 10.53
N VAL A 207 -0.76 -5.44 9.46
CA VAL A 207 0.21 -4.43 9.07
C VAL A 207 -0.43 -3.08 8.80
N TYR A 208 -1.52 -3.09 8.04
CA TYR A 208 -2.22 -1.87 7.70
C TYR A 208 -2.76 -1.18 8.96
N LEU A 209 -3.34 -1.96 9.86
CA LEU A 209 -3.86 -1.52 11.16
C LEU A 209 -2.76 -0.94 12.06
N SER A 210 -1.57 -1.54 12.08
CA SER A 210 -0.43 -1.04 12.87
C SER A 210 -0.01 0.39 12.50
N LYS A 211 -0.24 0.83 11.25
CA LYS A 211 0.01 2.23 10.83
C LYS A 211 -0.84 3.25 11.61
N PHE A 212 -1.96 2.80 12.16
CA PHE A 212 -2.89 3.60 12.96
C PHE A 212 -2.80 3.27 14.46
N GLY A 213 -1.70 2.64 14.91
CA GLY A 213 -1.50 2.25 16.30
C GLY A 213 -2.38 1.09 16.78
N ARG A 214 -3.04 0.37 15.85
CA ARG A 214 -3.88 -0.80 16.14
C ARG A 214 -3.03 -2.06 15.96
N VAL A 215 -2.49 -2.58 17.05
CA VAL A 215 -1.49 -3.65 17.02
C VAL A 215 -2.01 -5.02 17.47
N ASN A 216 -3.26 -5.13 17.92
CA ASN A 216 -3.74 -6.37 18.55
C ASN A 216 -3.69 -7.54 17.57
N LEU A 217 -4.14 -7.35 16.33
CA LEU A 217 -4.07 -8.40 15.32
C LEU A 217 -2.63 -8.78 15.00
N ALA A 218 -1.71 -7.81 14.97
CA ALA A 218 -0.29 -8.09 14.75
C ALA A 218 0.32 -8.89 15.91
N THR A 219 -0.01 -8.53 17.16
CA THR A 219 0.45 -9.26 18.36
C THR A 219 -0.03 -10.71 18.36
N LEU A 220 -1.29 -10.98 18.05
CA LEU A 220 -1.81 -12.35 17.95
C LEU A 220 -1.02 -13.18 16.92
N LEU A 221 -0.74 -12.60 15.75
CA LEU A 221 0.03 -13.27 14.71
C LEU A 221 1.49 -13.51 15.13
N GLU A 222 2.11 -12.56 15.84
CA GLU A 222 3.47 -12.69 16.37
C GLU A 222 3.57 -13.76 17.48
N GLU A 223 2.53 -13.90 18.31
CA GLU A 223 2.42 -14.95 19.33
C GLU A 223 2.14 -16.34 18.73
N GLY A 224 1.91 -16.42 17.42
CA GLY A 224 1.71 -17.65 16.69
C GLY A 224 0.29 -18.19 16.79
N GLU A 225 -0.70 -17.32 17.00
CA GLU A 225 -2.12 -17.68 16.94
C GLU A 225 -2.46 -18.30 15.57
N LYS A 226 -3.19 -19.42 15.61
CA LYS A 226 -3.61 -20.20 14.44
C LYS A 226 -5.11 -20.39 14.35
N ASP A 227 -5.85 -20.04 15.40
CA ASP A 227 -7.29 -20.09 15.38
C ASP A 227 -7.84 -19.01 14.44
N THR A 228 -8.39 -19.48 13.32
CA THR A 228 -8.98 -18.63 12.28
C THR A 228 -10.10 -17.76 12.84
N GLU A 229 -10.94 -18.25 13.75
CA GLU A 229 -12.05 -17.46 14.30
C GLU A 229 -11.54 -16.29 15.16
N VAL A 230 -10.52 -16.54 15.98
CA VAL A 230 -9.87 -15.49 16.80
C VAL A 230 -9.28 -14.39 15.91
N LEU A 231 -8.58 -14.79 14.85
CA LEU A 231 -7.98 -13.86 13.88
C LEU A 231 -9.04 -13.08 13.10
N GLU A 232 -10.11 -13.74 12.64
CA GLU A 232 -11.24 -13.13 11.94
C GLU A 232 -11.92 -12.07 12.83
N GLU A 233 -12.24 -12.40 14.09
CA GLU A 233 -12.88 -11.49 15.04
C GLU A 233 -12.00 -10.28 15.34
N SER A 234 -10.72 -10.49 15.63
CA SER A 234 -9.77 -9.40 15.88
C SER A 234 -9.66 -8.48 14.66
N ALA A 235 -9.52 -9.03 13.46
CA ALA A 235 -9.46 -8.26 12.22
C ALA A 235 -10.71 -7.40 11.99
N ILE A 236 -11.90 -8.00 12.11
CA ILE A 236 -13.19 -7.31 11.95
C ILE A 236 -13.33 -6.19 12.99
N GLN A 237 -13.00 -6.48 14.25
CA GLN A 237 -13.10 -5.53 15.35
C GLN A 237 -12.19 -4.33 15.14
N GLU A 238 -10.91 -4.55 14.82
CA GLU A 238 -9.94 -3.45 14.66
C GLU A 238 -10.28 -2.56 13.46
N VAL A 239 -10.69 -3.13 12.33
CA VAL A 239 -11.15 -2.34 11.16
C VAL A 239 -12.40 -1.53 11.49
N THR A 240 -13.36 -2.14 12.18
CA THR A 240 -14.61 -1.46 12.58
C THR A 240 -14.32 -0.28 13.49
N GLN A 241 -13.44 -0.46 14.48
CA GLN A 241 -13.04 0.61 15.39
C GLN A 241 -12.23 1.71 14.70
N LEU A 242 -11.41 1.36 13.70
CA LEU A 242 -10.71 2.32 12.85
C LEU A 242 -11.67 3.07 11.90
N LYS A 243 -12.90 2.57 11.72
CA LYS A 243 -13.88 3.07 10.74
C LYS A 243 -13.33 3.07 9.30
N ALA A 244 -12.41 2.15 9.02
CA ALA A 244 -11.80 2.02 7.71
C ALA A 244 -12.79 1.46 6.68
N LEU A 245 -12.65 1.87 5.42
CA LEU A 245 -13.26 1.16 4.29
C LEU A 245 -12.31 0.04 3.86
N ALA A 246 -12.79 -1.20 3.82
CA ALA A 246 -12.08 -2.28 3.15
C ALA A 246 -12.58 -2.46 1.71
N VAL A 247 -11.67 -2.67 0.77
CA VAL A 247 -11.99 -2.99 -0.63
C VAL A 247 -11.31 -4.28 -1.02
N PHE A 248 -12.09 -5.28 -1.42
CA PHE A 248 -11.60 -6.55 -1.98
C PHE A 248 -11.88 -6.56 -3.49
N ASP A 249 -10.85 -6.23 -4.27
CA ASP A 249 -10.94 -6.16 -5.73
C ASP A 249 -10.62 -7.50 -6.39
N ASP A 250 -11.20 -7.77 -7.56
CA ASP A 250 -11.05 -9.03 -8.31
C ASP A 250 -11.45 -10.30 -7.52
N TYR A 251 -12.49 -10.25 -6.66
CA TYR A 251 -12.91 -11.35 -5.78
C TYR A 251 -13.18 -12.70 -6.50
N HIS A 252 -13.63 -12.68 -7.75
CA HIS A 252 -13.76 -13.89 -8.59
C HIS A 252 -12.46 -14.73 -8.70
N LEU A 253 -11.29 -14.16 -8.43
CA LEU A 253 -10.01 -14.87 -8.41
C LEU A 253 -9.75 -15.59 -7.08
N CYS A 254 -10.56 -15.38 -6.04
CA CYS A 254 -10.36 -16.01 -4.74
C CYS A 254 -10.46 -17.54 -4.85
N GLY A 255 -9.34 -18.23 -4.70
CA GLY A 255 -9.27 -19.69 -4.67
C GLY A 255 -9.44 -20.27 -3.26
N ASP A 256 -9.02 -19.52 -2.24
CA ASP A 256 -8.98 -19.97 -0.85
C ASP A 256 -10.35 -19.88 -0.16
N SER A 257 -10.85 -20.99 0.38
CA SER A 257 -12.19 -21.09 0.98
C SER A 257 -12.28 -20.37 2.33
N GLU A 258 -11.19 -20.34 3.08
CA GLU A 258 -11.11 -19.61 4.36
C GLU A 258 -11.16 -18.10 4.11
N LEU A 259 -10.44 -17.61 3.11
CA LEU A 259 -10.49 -16.21 2.71
C LEU A 259 -11.89 -15.80 2.25
N LYS A 260 -12.59 -16.65 1.48
CA LYS A 260 -14.00 -16.40 1.11
C LYS A 260 -14.89 -16.26 2.34
N ARG A 261 -14.76 -17.21 3.29
CA ARG A 261 -15.53 -17.19 4.55
C ARG A 261 -15.23 -15.94 5.38
N PHE A 262 -13.96 -15.57 5.49
CA PHE A 262 -13.54 -14.34 6.15
C PHE A 262 -14.16 -13.11 5.49
N ILE A 263 -14.03 -12.95 4.17
CA ILE A 263 -14.61 -11.82 3.43
C ILE A 263 -16.13 -11.78 3.62
N ALA A 264 -16.83 -12.91 3.53
CA ALA A 264 -18.26 -13.02 3.81
C ALA A 264 -18.66 -12.51 5.21
N LYS A 265 -17.97 -12.98 6.26
CA LYS A 265 -18.19 -12.48 7.64
C LYS A 265 -17.87 -10.98 7.75
N PHE A 266 -16.78 -10.55 7.12
CA PHE A 266 -16.27 -9.19 7.14
C PHE A 266 -17.26 -8.19 6.51
N VAL A 267 -17.80 -8.50 5.33
CA VAL A 267 -18.82 -7.67 4.67
C VAL A 267 -20.14 -7.67 5.44
N GLY A 268 -20.40 -8.67 6.28
CA GLY A 268 -21.57 -8.70 7.16
C GLY A 268 -21.49 -7.75 8.36
N ARG A 269 -20.29 -7.29 8.74
CA ARG A 269 -20.08 -6.56 10.01
C ARG A 269 -19.38 -5.21 9.87
N THR A 270 -18.62 -4.99 8.79
CA THR A 270 -17.79 -3.79 8.60
C THR A 270 -18.18 -3.03 7.34
N LYS A 271 -17.69 -1.79 7.14
CA LYS A 271 -17.88 -1.08 5.87
C LYS A 271 -16.93 -1.64 4.81
N ALA A 272 -17.47 -2.26 3.76
CA ALA A 272 -16.66 -2.95 2.76
C ALA A 272 -17.22 -2.87 1.33
N ILE A 273 -16.33 -2.84 0.34
CA ILE A 273 -16.67 -3.00 -1.07
C ILE A 273 -16.03 -4.29 -1.58
N VAL A 274 -16.80 -5.13 -2.25
CA VAL A 274 -16.29 -6.29 -2.97
C VAL A 274 -16.51 -6.07 -4.45
N ILE A 275 -15.47 -6.28 -5.26
CA ILE A 275 -15.51 -6.10 -6.71
C ILE A 275 -15.27 -7.44 -7.39
N SER A 276 -16.13 -7.81 -8.33
CA SER A 276 -16.04 -9.11 -9.00
C SER A 276 -16.47 -9.04 -10.47
N ARG A 277 -15.98 -9.96 -11.31
CA ARG A 277 -16.45 -10.10 -12.70
C ARG A 277 -17.77 -10.85 -12.79
N SER A 278 -17.90 -11.92 -12.02
CA SER A 278 -19.13 -12.70 -11.86
C SER A 278 -19.80 -12.35 -10.53
N LYS A 279 -21.11 -12.56 -10.43
CA LYS A 279 -21.88 -12.36 -9.20
C LYS A 279 -21.52 -13.45 -8.15
N PRO A 280 -20.86 -13.11 -7.03
CA PRO A 280 -20.59 -14.05 -5.94
C PRO A 280 -21.84 -14.23 -5.07
N VAL A 281 -22.65 -15.22 -5.40
CA VAL A 281 -23.93 -15.50 -4.72
C VAL A 281 -23.75 -15.78 -3.23
N GLU A 282 -22.60 -16.29 -2.83
CA GLU A 282 -22.26 -16.59 -1.44
C GLU A 282 -22.21 -15.34 -0.55
N LEU A 283 -21.96 -14.14 -1.11
CA LEU A 283 -21.89 -12.91 -0.33
C LEU A 283 -23.28 -12.31 -0.04
N LEU A 284 -24.30 -12.66 -0.84
CA LEU A 284 -25.64 -12.07 -0.74
C LEU A 284 -26.32 -12.40 0.59
N GLY A 285 -26.02 -13.57 1.18
CA GLY A 285 -26.52 -13.96 2.50
C GLY A 285 -26.00 -13.11 3.66
N HIS A 286 -25.02 -12.24 3.42
CA HIS A 286 -24.36 -11.42 4.44
C HIS A 286 -24.81 -9.94 4.42
N GLY A 287 -25.94 -9.63 3.77
CA GLY A 287 -26.53 -8.29 3.79
C GLY A 287 -25.72 -7.25 3.02
N VAL A 288 -25.03 -7.68 1.96
CA VAL A 288 -24.39 -6.77 1.00
C VAL A 288 -25.42 -6.21 0.04
N PHE A 289 -25.32 -4.91 -0.28
CA PHE A 289 -26.10 -4.33 -1.35
C PHE A 289 -25.48 -4.73 -2.69
N GLU A 290 -26.31 -5.23 -3.60
CA GLU A 290 -25.87 -5.65 -4.93
C GLU A 290 -25.90 -4.47 -5.90
N LEU A 291 -24.78 -4.21 -6.57
CA LEU A 291 -24.62 -3.21 -7.60
C LEU A 291 -24.04 -3.84 -8.87
N GLU A 292 -24.92 -4.22 -9.80
CA GLU A 292 -24.50 -4.61 -11.15
C GLU A 292 -24.14 -3.36 -11.95
N LEU A 293 -22.88 -3.28 -12.40
CA LEU A 293 -22.39 -2.15 -13.18
C LEU A 293 -22.52 -2.44 -14.68
N GLY A 294 -23.45 -1.74 -15.33
CA GLY A 294 -23.65 -1.78 -16.78
C GLY A 294 -22.90 -0.67 -17.53
N GLY A 295 -23.14 -0.57 -18.84
CA GLY A 295 -22.63 0.53 -19.68
C GLY A 295 -23.09 1.91 -19.20
N PHE A 296 -22.48 2.97 -19.73
CA PHE A 296 -22.93 4.33 -19.43
C PHE A 296 -24.34 4.60 -19.96
N SER A 297 -25.07 5.48 -19.28
CA SER A 297 -26.26 6.10 -19.88
C SER A 297 -25.87 6.89 -21.13
N ASN A 298 -26.79 7.14 -22.06
CA ASN A 298 -26.48 7.96 -23.25
C ASN A 298 -25.97 9.36 -22.87
N TYR A 299 -26.45 9.91 -21.76
CA TYR A 299 -25.99 11.19 -21.23
C TYR A 299 -24.53 11.12 -20.74
N ASP A 300 -24.19 10.09 -19.95
CA ASP A 300 -22.83 9.91 -19.44
C ASP A 300 -21.87 9.53 -20.58
N ALA A 301 -22.30 8.70 -21.53
CA ALA A 301 -21.52 8.31 -22.70
C ALA A 301 -21.18 9.54 -23.56
N ARG A 302 -22.17 10.41 -23.80
CA ARG A 302 -21.94 11.69 -24.48
C ARG A 302 -20.93 12.55 -23.73
N SER A 303 -21.15 12.77 -22.44
CA SER A 303 -20.25 13.56 -21.59
C SER A 303 -18.82 13.00 -21.57
N PHE A 304 -18.70 11.67 -21.55
CA PHE A 304 -17.42 10.97 -21.58
C PHE A 304 -16.68 11.21 -22.90
N ILE A 305 -17.34 11.03 -24.04
CA ILE A 305 -16.74 11.23 -25.36
C ILE A 305 -16.36 12.70 -25.56
N GLU A 306 -17.24 13.63 -25.21
CA GLU A 306 -16.99 15.06 -25.36
C GLU A 306 -15.82 15.54 -24.47
N SER A 307 -15.69 14.99 -23.25
CA SER A 307 -14.54 15.22 -22.36
C SER A 307 -13.22 14.73 -22.99
N ARG A 308 -13.20 13.52 -23.58
CA ARG A 308 -11.99 12.92 -24.16
C ARG A 308 -11.57 13.54 -25.49
N LEU A 309 -12.52 13.89 -26.34
CA LEU A 309 -12.25 14.45 -27.67
C LEU A 309 -12.17 15.98 -27.69
N HIS A 310 -12.51 16.64 -26.58
CA HIS A 310 -12.60 18.11 -26.47
C HIS A 310 -13.47 18.76 -27.57
N ARG A 311 -14.51 18.06 -28.03
CA ARG A 311 -15.47 18.52 -29.03
C ARG A 311 -16.84 17.90 -28.83
N GLY A 312 -17.88 18.60 -29.28
CA GLY A 312 -19.26 18.10 -29.23
C GLY A 312 -19.48 16.90 -30.16
N VAL A 313 -20.39 16.00 -29.77
CA VAL A 313 -20.78 14.83 -30.57
C VAL A 313 -22.22 15.01 -31.07
N SER A 314 -22.48 14.70 -32.34
CA SER A 314 -23.85 14.77 -32.87
C SER A 314 -24.72 13.64 -32.31
N GLU A 315 -26.04 13.85 -32.24
CA GLU A 315 -26.98 12.79 -31.81
C GLU A 315 -26.94 11.55 -32.73
N GLN A 316 -26.62 11.73 -34.00
CA GLN A 316 -26.50 10.64 -34.96
C GLN A 316 -25.25 9.79 -34.70
N ASP A 317 -24.12 10.44 -34.42
CA ASP A 317 -22.87 9.76 -34.05
C ASP A 317 -23.02 9.06 -32.72
N LEU A 318 -23.63 9.71 -31.72
CA LEU A 318 -23.88 9.11 -30.41
C LEU A 318 -24.69 7.82 -30.52
N LYS A 319 -25.81 7.84 -31.28
CA LYS A 319 -26.61 6.62 -31.53
C LYS A 319 -25.79 5.51 -32.20
N THR A 320 -24.94 5.88 -33.16
CA THR A 320 -24.07 4.93 -33.88
C THR A 320 -23.04 4.31 -32.94
N ILE A 321 -22.40 5.14 -32.10
CA ILE A 321 -21.41 4.72 -31.11
C ILE A 321 -22.08 3.82 -30.06
N SER A 322 -23.21 4.23 -29.48
CA SER A 322 -23.95 3.45 -28.48
C SER A 322 -24.36 2.08 -29.02
N LYS A 323 -24.81 2.00 -30.27
CA LYS A 323 -25.19 0.71 -30.89
C LYS A 323 -23.99 -0.24 -31.05
N ARG A 324 -22.78 0.28 -31.26
CA ARG A 324 -21.57 -0.53 -31.49
C ARG A 324 -20.82 -0.88 -30.21
N THR A 325 -20.91 -0.01 -29.20
CA THR A 325 -20.12 -0.11 -27.97
C THR A 325 -20.94 -0.50 -26.76
N GLU A 326 -22.28 -0.48 -26.88
CA GLU A 326 -23.21 -0.62 -25.75
C GLU A 326 -22.90 0.37 -24.62
N ASN A 327 -22.28 1.51 -24.97
CA ASN A 327 -21.75 2.50 -24.03
C ASN A 327 -20.76 1.91 -23.00
N HIS A 328 -20.04 0.85 -23.37
CA HIS A 328 -19.03 0.23 -22.53
C HIS A 328 -17.83 1.20 -22.35
N PRO A 329 -17.45 1.59 -21.12
CA PRO A 329 -16.44 2.61 -20.87
C PRO A 329 -15.10 2.35 -21.57
N LEU A 330 -14.56 1.12 -21.48
CA LEU A 330 -13.32 0.79 -22.17
C LEU A 330 -13.45 0.85 -23.71
N ALA A 331 -14.61 0.50 -24.27
CA ALA A 331 -14.81 0.55 -25.71
C ALA A 331 -14.91 2.00 -26.20
N LEU A 332 -15.56 2.88 -25.41
CA LEU A 332 -15.60 4.31 -25.67
C LEU A 332 -14.22 4.95 -25.56
N GLU A 333 -13.44 4.59 -24.53
CA GLU A 333 -12.06 5.08 -24.36
C GLU A 333 -11.19 4.70 -25.56
N LEU A 334 -11.23 3.43 -26.00
CA LEU A 334 -10.50 2.98 -27.19
C LEU A 334 -10.95 3.71 -28.46
N LEU A 335 -12.26 3.95 -28.61
CA LEU A 335 -12.79 4.72 -29.75
C LEU A 335 -12.27 6.16 -29.73
N CYS A 336 -12.22 6.79 -28.56
CA CYS A 336 -11.70 8.15 -28.42
C CYS A 336 -10.21 8.22 -28.73
N GLN A 337 -9.43 7.22 -28.31
CA GLN A 337 -7.99 7.14 -28.59
C GLN A 337 -7.66 7.01 -30.08
N VAL A 338 -8.51 6.34 -30.85
CA VAL A 338 -8.35 6.21 -32.32
C VAL A 338 -8.82 7.47 -33.06
N ALA A 339 -9.69 8.27 -32.44
CA ALA A 339 -10.29 9.46 -33.05
C ALA A 339 -9.60 10.79 -32.68
N MET A 340 -8.66 10.76 -31.72
CA MET A 340 -7.67 11.81 -31.48
C MET A 340 -6.59 11.78 -32.55
#